data_AF-A0A452Z3T9-F1
#
_entry.id   AF-A0A452Z3T9-F1
#
_cell.length_a   1.000
_cell.length_b   1.000
_cell.length_c   1.000
_cell.angle_alpha   90.00
_cell.angle_beta   90.00
_cell.angle_gamma   90.00
#
_symmetry.space_group_name_H-M   'P 1'
#
loop_
_entity.id
_entity.type
_entity.pdbx_description
1 polymer ?
#
loop_
_entity_poly.entity_id
_entity_poly.type
_entity_poly.pdbx_seq_one_letter_code
_entity_poly.pdbx_strand_id
1 'polypeptide(L)'
;ASSAFPRRPCGALAAVVRCARRTGKRRYPSEKKRLDRRHKEQLRQTAPEEGGVAREAGFWRLSKLAVPASDDPGKDFLGVSPPLLQAIAKALKFPVASMLPEEAFSVIRKSFDARKVLNELI
;
A
#
# COMPACT_ATOMS: atom_id res chain seq x y z
N ALA A 1 -57.20 7.83 -8.87
CA ALA A 1 -56.53 7.49 -7.60
C ALA A 1 -55.03 7.71 -7.78
N SER A 2 -54.49 8.81 -7.26
CA SER A 2 -53.06 9.15 -7.30
C SER A 2 -52.41 8.71 -5.99
N SER A 3 -51.49 7.75 -6.04
CA SER A 3 -50.72 7.31 -4.87
C SER A 3 -49.58 8.29 -4.61
N ALA A 4 -49.75 9.17 -3.61
CA ALA A 4 -48.68 10.01 -3.09
C ALA A 4 -47.77 9.17 -2.18
N PHE A 5 -46.50 9.03 -2.54
CA PHE A 5 -45.49 8.39 -1.68
C PHE A 5 -45.05 9.35 -0.57
N PRO A 6 -44.93 8.90 0.70
CA PRO A 6 -44.52 9.77 1.80
C PRO A 6 -43.01 10.08 1.70
N ARG A 7 -42.68 11.37 1.68
CA ARG A 7 -41.30 11.85 1.82
C ARG A 7 -40.86 11.68 3.27
N ARG A 8 -39.94 10.75 3.53
CA ARG A 8 -39.26 10.65 4.83
C ARG A 8 -38.31 11.84 5.03
N PRO A 9 -38.27 12.47 6.21
CA PRO A 9 -37.26 13.49 6.50
C PRO A 9 -35.93 12.79 6.80
N CYS A 10 -34.94 12.99 5.93
CA CYS A 10 -33.56 12.53 6.16
C CYS A 10 -32.89 13.41 7.24
N GLY A 11 -33.13 13.06 8.50
CA GLY A 11 -32.23 13.40 9.61
C GLY A 11 -31.13 12.35 9.69
N ALA A 12 -30.10 12.47 8.87
CA ALA A 12 -28.88 11.66 9.01
C ALA A 12 -27.70 12.54 8.63
N LEU A 13 -26.76 12.69 9.56
CA LEU A 13 -25.46 13.30 9.34
C LEU A 13 -24.86 12.70 8.07
N ALA A 14 -24.93 13.44 6.97
CA ALA A 14 -24.40 13.01 5.70
C ALA A 14 -22.88 12.88 5.87
N ALA A 15 -22.41 11.67 6.08
CA ALA A 15 -21.01 11.34 5.95
C ALA A 15 -20.59 11.75 4.54
N VAL A 16 -19.91 12.90 4.44
CA VAL A 16 -19.39 13.43 3.19
C VAL A 16 -18.46 12.37 2.62
N VAL A 17 -18.93 11.64 1.62
CA VAL A 17 -18.10 10.70 0.87
C VAL A 17 -17.05 11.54 0.14
N ARG A 18 -15.86 11.66 0.75
CA ARG A 18 -14.70 12.28 0.10
C ARG A 18 -14.17 11.30 -0.94
N CYS A 19 -14.84 11.23 -2.09
CA CYS A 19 -14.29 10.55 -3.26
C CYS A 19 -12.92 11.19 -3.57
N ALA A 20 -11.84 10.40 -3.48
CA ALA A 20 -10.54 10.85 -3.94
C ALA A 20 -10.67 11.22 -5.42
N ARG A 21 -10.59 12.52 -5.75
CA ARG A 21 -10.65 13.01 -7.14
C ARG A 21 -9.61 12.24 -7.94
N ARG A 22 -10.04 11.47 -8.95
CA ARG A 22 -9.14 10.83 -9.93
C ARG A 22 -8.33 11.95 -10.61
N THR A 23 -7.08 12.13 -10.17
CA THR A 23 -6.19 13.22 -10.60
C THR A 23 -5.44 12.92 -11.91
N GLY A 24 -5.81 11.84 -12.60
CA GLY A 24 -5.02 11.26 -13.70
C GLY A 24 -5.16 11.92 -15.07
N LYS A 25 -6.18 12.75 -15.33
CA LYS A 25 -6.42 13.35 -16.66
C LYS A 25 -6.59 14.88 -16.67
N ARG A 26 -6.26 15.60 -15.59
CA ARG A 26 -6.54 17.05 -15.45
C ARG A 26 -5.45 17.91 -14.79
N ARG A 27 -4.23 17.40 -14.61
CA ARG A 27 -3.16 18.25 -14.05
C ARG A 27 -2.52 19.08 -15.17
N TYR A 28 -2.41 20.38 -14.98
CA TYR A 28 -1.51 21.19 -15.80
C TYR A 28 -0.08 20.63 -15.69
N PRO A 29 0.77 20.71 -16.73
CA PRO A 29 2.13 20.17 -16.70
C PRO A 29 2.95 20.57 -15.47
N SER A 30 2.75 21.80 -14.96
CA SER A 30 3.36 22.32 -13.74
C SER A 30 2.91 21.56 -12.48
N GLU A 31 1.63 21.24 -12.35
CA GLU A 31 1.09 20.50 -11.19
C GLU A 31 1.54 19.05 -11.16
N LYS A 32 1.69 18.41 -12.33
CA LYS A 32 2.28 17.07 -12.45
C LYS A 32 3.73 17.10 -11.96
N LYS A 33 4.54 18.04 -12.46
CA LYS A 33 5.95 18.21 -12.06
C LYS A 33 6.10 18.48 -10.57
N ARG A 34 5.20 19.27 -9.97
CA ARG A 34 5.16 19.53 -8.52
C ARG A 34 4.86 18.27 -7.72
N LEU A 35 3.92 17.43 -8.16
CA LEU A 35 3.61 16.18 -7.47
C LEU A 35 4.78 15.19 -7.58
N ASP A 36 5.36 15.03 -8.77
CA ASP A 36 6.51 14.14 -8.97
C ASP A 36 7.70 14.57 -8.11
N ARG A 37 7.94 15.89 -7.98
CA ARG A 37 8.97 16.43 -7.08
C ARG A 37 8.69 16.07 -5.62
N ARG A 38 7.44 16.26 -5.14
CA ARG A 38 7.03 15.88 -3.78
C ARG A 38 7.18 14.40 -3.51
N HIS A 39 6.80 13.54 -4.45
CA HIS A 39 6.97 12.09 -4.31
C HIS A 39 8.46 11.73 -4.25
N LYS A 40 9.30 12.29 -5.12
CA LYS A 40 10.75 12.08 -5.06
C LYS A 40 11.36 12.54 -3.73
N GLU A 41 10.89 13.67 -3.19
CA GLU A 41 11.33 14.20 -1.90
C GLU A 41 10.94 13.28 -0.73
N GLN A 42 9.71 12.78 -0.71
CA GLN A 42 9.26 11.78 0.26
C GLN A 42 10.07 10.48 0.16
N LEU A 43 10.39 10.03 -1.07
CA LEU A 43 11.25 8.87 -1.28
C LEU A 43 12.68 9.12 -0.77
N ARG A 44 13.24 10.32 -0.94
CA ARG A 44 14.56 10.70 -0.41
C ARG A 44 14.57 10.73 1.11
N GLN A 45 13.55 11.31 1.74
CA GLN A 45 13.41 11.31 3.21
C GLN A 45 13.30 9.91 3.79
N THR A 46 12.80 8.95 3.01
CA THR A 46 12.71 7.55 3.41
C THR A 46 13.74 6.63 2.77
N ALA A 47 14.70 7.21 2.04
CA ALA A 47 15.78 6.46 1.42
C ALA A 47 16.80 6.06 2.50
N PRO A 48 17.51 4.93 2.32
CA PRO A 48 18.51 4.46 3.26
C PRO A 48 19.86 5.19 3.18
N GLU A 49 19.97 6.25 2.36
CA GLU A 49 21.15 7.12 2.31
C GLU A 49 21.38 7.79 3.69
N GLU A 50 22.64 8.07 4.03
CA GLU A 50 23.08 8.72 5.27
C GLU A 50 22.17 9.91 5.63
N GLY A 51 21.40 9.82 6.73
CA GLY A 51 20.51 10.89 7.22
C GLY A 51 18.99 10.73 6.96
N GLY A 52 18.52 9.58 6.48
CA GLY A 52 17.07 9.31 6.40
C GLY A 52 16.43 9.09 7.78
N VAL A 53 15.30 9.76 8.05
CA VAL A 53 14.54 9.66 9.33
C VAL A 53 14.25 8.21 9.75
N ALA A 54 14.12 7.30 8.77
CA ALA A 54 13.92 5.88 9.02
C ALA A 54 15.14 5.19 9.69
N ARG A 55 16.38 5.56 9.34
CA ARG A 55 17.59 5.03 9.98
C ARG A 55 17.77 5.57 11.41
N GLU A 56 17.44 6.83 11.65
CA GLU A 56 17.57 7.47 12.97
C GLU A 56 16.67 6.85 14.03
N ALA A 57 15.54 6.27 13.62
CA ALA A 57 14.62 5.56 14.51
C ALA A 57 15.06 4.13 14.87
N GLY A 58 16.17 3.62 14.32
CA GLY A 58 16.69 2.27 14.60
C GLY A 58 15.96 1.13 13.87
N PHE A 59 15.05 1.43 12.94
CA PHE A 59 14.28 0.41 12.21
C PHE A 59 14.58 0.42 10.71
N TRP A 60 14.64 -0.76 10.11
CA TRP A 60 14.83 -0.91 8.66
C TRP A 60 13.48 -1.07 7.97
N ARG A 61 13.23 -0.29 6.91
CA ARG A 61 12.02 -0.46 6.09
C ARG A 61 12.34 -1.13 4.76
N LEU A 62 11.93 -2.39 4.64
CA LEU A 62 11.96 -3.12 3.38
C LEU A 62 10.75 -2.73 2.52
N SER A 63 10.96 -2.53 1.22
CA SER A 63 9.89 -2.17 0.28
C SER A 63 10.07 -2.88 -1.05
N LYS A 64 9.00 -2.91 -1.86
CA LYS A 64 8.95 -3.65 -3.14
C LYS A 64 9.16 -5.17 -2.99
N LEU A 65 8.85 -5.71 -1.82
CA LEU A 65 8.70 -7.16 -1.64
C LEU A 65 7.45 -7.62 -2.40
N ALA A 66 7.58 -8.70 -3.17
CA ALA A 66 6.50 -9.28 -3.94
C ALA A 66 6.25 -10.71 -3.46
N VAL A 67 4.98 -11.01 -3.23
CA VAL A 67 4.48 -12.34 -2.87
C VAL A 67 3.45 -12.75 -3.93
N PRO A 68 3.47 -13.99 -4.43
CA PRO A 68 2.44 -14.49 -5.34
C PRO A 68 1.04 -14.35 -4.74
N ALA A 69 0.05 -14.03 -5.58
CA ALA A 69 -1.32 -13.82 -5.13
C ALA A 69 -1.97 -15.09 -4.55
N SER A 70 -1.58 -16.27 -5.08
CA SER A 70 -2.03 -17.57 -4.62
C SER A 70 -1.64 -17.88 -3.18
N ASP A 71 -0.48 -17.37 -2.77
CA ASP A 71 0.15 -17.74 -1.50
C ASP A 71 -0.09 -16.68 -0.42
N ASP A 72 -0.52 -15.47 -0.81
CA ASP A 72 -0.80 -14.39 0.12
C ASP A 72 -2.13 -14.64 0.87
N PRO A 73 -2.16 -14.50 2.21
CA PRO A 73 -3.37 -14.73 3.04
C PRO A 73 -4.50 -13.70 2.83
N GLY A 74 -4.39 -12.85 1.82
CA GLY A 74 -5.43 -11.89 1.44
C GLY A 74 -5.22 -10.50 2.04
N LYS A 75 -6.04 -9.56 1.58
CA LYS A 75 -5.85 -8.11 1.81
C LYS A 75 -5.87 -7.72 3.29
N ASP A 76 -6.75 -8.33 4.07
CA ASP A 76 -7.04 -7.89 5.44
C ASP A 76 -6.04 -8.45 6.46
N PHE A 77 -5.17 -9.38 6.04
CA PHE A 77 -4.09 -9.90 6.87
C PHE A 77 -2.91 -8.92 6.92
N LEU A 78 -2.70 -8.33 8.10
CA LEU A 78 -1.61 -7.40 8.41
C LEU A 78 -0.46 -8.06 9.21
N GLY A 79 -0.56 -9.36 9.50
CA GLY A 79 0.51 -10.12 10.14
C GLY A 79 1.64 -10.45 9.16
N VAL A 80 2.69 -11.07 9.69
CA VAL A 80 3.80 -11.60 8.90
C VAL A 80 3.39 -13.01 8.44
N SER A 81 3.30 -13.22 7.12
CA SER A 81 2.95 -14.54 6.57
C SER A 81 4.22 -15.32 6.19
N PRO A 82 4.18 -16.67 6.16
CA PRO A 82 5.33 -17.47 5.75
C PRO A 82 5.88 -17.11 4.35
N PRO A 83 5.04 -16.84 3.33
CA PRO A 83 5.51 -16.40 2.02
C PRO A 83 6.20 -15.02 2.06
N LEU A 84 5.73 -14.13 2.93
CA LEU A 84 6.36 -12.83 3.14
C LEU A 84 7.74 -12.98 3.79
N LEU A 85 7.90 -13.85 4.79
CA LEU A 85 9.21 -14.17 5.39
C LEU A 85 10.16 -14.73 4.34
N GLN A 86 9.68 -15.58 3.44
CA GLN A 86 10.50 -16.11 2.35
C GLN A 86 10.97 -15.01 1.40
N ALA A 87 10.09 -14.06 1.06
CA ALA A 87 10.45 -12.89 0.26
C ALA A 87 11.48 -11.99 0.98
N ILE A 88 11.34 -11.82 2.29
CA ILE A 88 12.29 -11.07 3.14
C ILE A 88 13.65 -11.79 3.16
N ALA A 89 13.67 -13.10 3.40
CA ALA A 89 14.89 -13.90 3.43
C ALA A 89 15.66 -13.79 2.10
N LYS A 90 14.94 -13.88 0.96
CA LYS A 90 15.53 -13.66 -0.36
C LYS A 90 16.12 -12.25 -0.52
N ALA A 91 15.41 -11.22 -0.07
CA ALA A 91 15.88 -9.83 -0.14
C ALA A 91 17.13 -9.60 0.71
N LEU A 92 17.21 -10.24 1.87
CA LEU A 92 18.36 -10.18 2.79
C LEU A 92 19.48 -11.16 2.43
N LYS A 93 19.31 -12.00 1.40
CA LYS A 93 20.20 -13.14 1.07
C LYS A 93 20.41 -14.09 2.25
N PHE A 94 19.39 -14.23 3.08
CA PHE A 94 19.39 -15.11 4.23
C PHE A 94 19.04 -16.54 3.79
N PRO A 95 19.74 -17.59 4.30
CA PRO A 95 19.66 -18.94 3.76
C PRO A 95 18.30 -19.62 3.97
N VAL A 96 17.66 -19.43 5.13
CA VAL A 96 16.42 -20.14 5.48
C VAL A 96 15.42 -19.19 6.12
N ALA A 97 14.23 -19.07 5.53
CA ALA A 97 13.20 -18.15 6.00
C ALA A 97 12.66 -18.49 7.40
N SER A 98 12.64 -19.76 7.80
CA SER A 98 12.12 -20.20 9.10
C SER A 98 13.00 -19.83 10.30
N MET A 99 14.24 -19.38 10.07
CA MET A 99 15.09 -18.87 11.15
C MET A 99 14.90 -17.38 11.39
N LEU A 100 14.14 -16.69 10.54
CA LEU A 100 13.82 -15.28 10.76
C LEU A 100 12.72 -15.18 11.83
N PRO A 101 12.93 -14.41 12.92
CA PRO A 101 11.92 -14.19 13.93
C PRO A 101 10.77 -13.37 13.35
N GLU A 102 9.54 -13.87 13.43
CA GLU A 102 8.34 -13.19 12.91
C GLU A 102 8.07 -11.90 13.68
N GLU A 103 8.37 -11.90 14.97
CA GLU A 103 8.15 -10.79 15.91
C GLU A 103 9.03 -9.57 15.60
N ALA A 104 10.13 -9.76 14.86
CA ALA A 104 11.01 -8.67 14.47
C ALA A 104 10.45 -7.84 13.29
N PHE A 105 9.42 -8.33 12.61
CA PHE A 105 8.85 -7.69 11.43
C PHE A 105 7.43 -7.19 11.69
N SER A 106 7.10 -6.05 11.10
CA SER A 106 5.74 -5.51 11.08
C SER A 106 5.38 -5.02 9.69
N VAL A 107 4.14 -5.29 9.27
CA VAL A 107 3.64 -4.87 7.96
C VAL A 107 3.08 -3.46 8.06
N ILE A 108 3.81 -2.49 7.52
CA ILE A 108 3.37 -1.08 7.51
C ILE A 108 2.40 -0.82 6.35
N ARG A 109 2.66 -1.42 5.19
CA ARG A 109 1.86 -1.22 3.97
C ARG A 109 1.81 -2.49 3.15
N LYS A 110 0.59 -2.90 2.81
CA LYS A 110 0.30 -4.00 1.90
C LYS A 110 -0.46 -3.48 0.68
N SER A 111 -0.13 -3.96 -0.50
CA SER A 111 -0.80 -3.59 -1.75
C SER A 111 -0.82 -4.75 -2.71
N PHE A 112 -1.93 -4.89 -3.45
CA PHE A 112 -2.08 -5.88 -4.50
C PHE A 112 -2.11 -5.19 -5.86
N ASP A 113 -1.34 -5.70 -6.83
CA ASP A 113 -1.36 -5.21 -8.20
C ASP A 113 -2.31 -6.05 -9.06
N ALA A 114 -3.51 -5.53 -9.27
CA ALA A 114 -4.56 -6.20 -10.05
C ALA A 114 -4.23 -6.36 -11.54
N ARG A 115 -3.16 -5.74 -12.06
CA ARG A 115 -2.77 -5.88 -13.47
C ARG A 115 -1.87 -7.08 -13.72
N LYS A 116 -1.13 -7.54 -12.71
CA LYS A 116 -0.18 -8.65 -12.86
C LYS A 116 -0.87 -9.98 -13.17
N VAL A 117 -2.10 -10.16 -12.69
CA VAL A 117 -2.89 -11.40 -12.88
C VAL A 117 -3.26 -11.66 -14.34
N LEU A 118 -3.27 -10.62 -15.19
CA LEU A 118 -3.71 -10.76 -16.58
C LEU A 118 -2.72 -11.55 -17.46
N ASN A 119 -1.46 -11.69 -17.04
CA ASN A 119 -0.42 -12.37 -17.83
C ASN A 119 -0.22 -13.85 -17.48
N GLU A 120 -0.89 -14.37 -16.45
CA GLU A 120 -0.79 -15.79 -16.06
C GLU A 120 -1.96 -16.64 -16.62
N LEU A 121 -2.92 -16.00 -17.33
CA LEU A 121 -4.13 -16.62 -17.88
C LEU A 121 -4.20 -16.58 -19.41
N ILE A 122 -3.09 -16.30 -20.11
CA ILE A 122 -2.97 -16.38 -21.58
C ILE A 122 -1.94 -17.44 -21.95
#